data_AF-A0A024UHU2-F1
#
_entry.id   AF-A0A024UHU2-F1
#
_cell.length_a   1.000
_cell.length_b   1.000
_cell.length_c   1.000
_cell.angle_alpha   90.00
_cell.angle_beta   90.00
_cell.angle_gamma   90.00
#
_symmetry.space_group_name_H-M   'P 1'
#
loop_
_entity.id
_entity.type
_entity.pdbx_description
1 polymer ?
#
loop_
_entity_poly.entity_id
_entity_poly.type
_entity_poly.pdbx_seq_one_letter_code
_entity_poly.pdbx_strand_id
1 'polypeptide(L)'
;MKFLASLVHAAVASQVVFDSHSPPDKDGEFAIISRNRGAAVRFRSPSAADNACGPEGLTIDTVNFMMDTSKVAGDTSLLVNFCPSVNGKPYCTKSGQPARIPIKNIDKRAKFQWSPPSSIVLPTSSYYWFTIFSSAEADYQAPFWLAGTKEYSTVSDPNDDVITAFTVNKDGPWEVVNNRHLPENRVVGCLQVNTK
;
A
#
# COMPACT_ATOMS: atom_id res chain seq x y z
N MET A 1 -48.87 -20.25 10.07
CA MET A 1 -48.07 -19.72 8.95
C MET A 1 -46.66 -19.44 9.47
N LYS A 2 -45.61 -20.01 8.88
CA LYS A 2 -44.21 -19.73 9.24
C LYS A 2 -43.60 -18.97 8.06
N PHE A 3 -43.35 -17.68 8.24
CA PHE A 3 -42.60 -16.89 7.26
C PHE A 3 -41.11 -17.18 7.45
N LEU A 4 -40.51 -17.84 6.45
CA LEU A 4 -39.06 -17.94 6.34
C LEU A 4 -38.57 -16.59 5.79
N ALA A 5 -38.00 -15.77 6.66
CA ALA A 5 -37.25 -14.59 6.24
C ALA A 5 -36.01 -15.09 5.50
N SER A 6 -36.02 -15.00 4.18
CA SER A 6 -34.83 -15.20 3.36
C SER A 6 -33.89 -14.02 3.61
N LEU A 7 -32.80 -14.27 4.33
CA LEU A 7 -31.67 -13.34 4.41
C LEU A 7 -31.07 -13.20 3.01
N VAL A 8 -31.40 -12.12 2.31
CA VAL A 8 -30.67 -11.70 1.12
C VAL A 8 -29.31 -11.20 1.60
N HIS A 9 -28.29 -12.05 1.52
CA HIS A 9 -26.91 -11.58 1.61
C HIS A 9 -26.65 -10.76 0.35
N ALA A 10 -26.74 -9.44 0.45
CA ALA A 10 -26.22 -8.57 -0.57
C ALA A 10 -24.72 -8.86 -0.68
N ALA A 11 -24.29 -9.45 -1.79
CA ALA A 11 -22.89 -9.60 -2.10
C ALA A 11 -22.35 -8.20 -2.37
N VAL A 12 -21.54 -7.66 -1.46
CA VAL A 12 -20.85 -6.40 -1.72
C VAL A 12 -19.72 -6.70 -2.70
N ALA A 13 -19.79 -6.08 -3.88
CA ALA A 13 -18.79 -6.26 -4.92
C ALA A 13 -17.47 -5.63 -4.48
N SER A 14 -16.35 -6.31 -4.74
CA SER A 14 -15.05 -5.73 -4.44
C SER A 14 -14.76 -4.52 -5.32
N GLN A 15 -14.26 -3.44 -4.72
CA GLN A 15 -13.93 -2.18 -5.39
C GLN A 15 -12.44 -1.88 -5.27
N VAL A 16 -11.82 -1.43 -6.36
CA VAL A 16 -10.44 -0.92 -6.35
C VAL A 16 -10.47 0.53 -5.89
N VAL A 17 -9.85 0.85 -4.75
CA VAL A 17 -9.79 2.23 -4.22
C VAL A 17 -8.47 2.92 -4.51
N PHE A 18 -7.44 2.15 -4.85
CA PHE A 18 -6.17 2.67 -5.30
C PHE A 18 -5.50 1.66 -6.23
N ASP A 19 -4.91 2.15 -7.32
CA ASP A 19 -4.11 1.34 -8.24
C ASP A 19 -3.04 2.23 -8.89
N SER A 20 -1.77 1.89 -8.65
CA SER A 20 -0.62 2.50 -9.32
C SER A 20 -0.17 1.75 -10.58
N HIS A 21 -0.93 0.72 -10.97
CA HIS A 21 -0.68 -0.25 -12.03
C HIS A 21 0.56 -1.11 -11.80
N SER A 22 0.60 -2.24 -12.51
CA SER A 22 1.74 -3.16 -12.52
C SER A 22 3.02 -2.49 -13.06
N PRO A 23 4.22 -2.94 -12.64
CA PRO A 23 5.48 -2.42 -13.14
C PRO A 23 5.63 -2.64 -14.65
N PRO A 24 6.35 -1.75 -15.37
CA PRO A 24 6.61 -1.92 -16.81
C PRO A 24 7.45 -3.18 -17.03
N ASP A 25 7.51 -3.77 -18.23
CA ASP A 25 8.27 -5.01 -18.51
C ASP A 25 9.80 -4.88 -18.29
N LYS A 26 10.32 -3.66 -18.26
CA LYS A 26 11.72 -3.35 -17.94
C LYS A 26 11.88 -3.02 -16.45
N ASP A 27 13.11 -3.12 -15.93
CA ASP A 27 13.45 -2.97 -14.50
C ASP A 27 13.00 -1.60 -13.96
N GLY A 28 11.79 -1.55 -13.37
CA GLY A 28 11.23 -0.36 -12.72
C GLY A 28 11.49 -0.46 -11.23
N GLU A 29 12.60 0.10 -10.76
CA GLU A 29 12.95 0.12 -9.33
C GLU A 29 12.33 1.34 -8.65
N PHE A 30 11.62 1.13 -7.52
CA PHE A 30 11.11 2.22 -6.69
C PHE A 30 11.96 2.41 -5.43
N ALA A 31 12.12 1.36 -4.62
CA ALA A 31 12.83 1.48 -3.34
C ALA A 31 13.45 0.17 -2.86
N ILE A 32 14.65 0.26 -2.28
CA ILE A 32 15.24 -0.82 -1.48
C ILE A 32 14.50 -0.91 -0.16
N ILE A 33 14.04 -2.10 0.20
CA ILE A 33 13.27 -2.34 1.43
C ILE A 33 14.07 -3.23 2.37
N SER A 34 14.68 -2.63 3.39
CA SER A 34 15.50 -3.34 4.38
C SER A 34 14.94 -3.15 5.80
N ARG A 35 15.63 -3.71 6.79
CA ARG A 35 15.30 -3.51 8.20
C ARG A 35 15.39 -2.04 8.63
N ASN A 36 16.30 -1.30 7.99
CA ASN A 36 16.56 0.10 8.30
C ASN A 36 15.85 1.07 7.34
N ARG A 37 15.48 0.59 6.15
CA ARG A 37 14.89 1.42 5.10
C ARG A 37 13.49 0.93 4.75
N GLY A 38 12.50 1.65 5.23
CA GLY A 38 11.11 1.46 4.87
C GLY A 38 10.69 2.42 3.78
N ALA A 39 9.69 2.01 3.01
CA ALA A 39 9.01 2.87 2.06
C ALA A 39 7.50 2.83 2.31
N ALA A 40 6.82 3.90 1.94
CA ALA A 40 5.38 4.02 2.08
C ALA A 40 4.76 4.74 0.89
N VAL A 41 3.54 4.33 0.54
CA VAL A 41 2.70 4.98 -0.47
C VAL A 41 1.43 5.47 0.22
N ARG A 42 1.11 6.75 0.04
CA ARG A 42 -0.14 7.36 0.48
C ARG A 42 -1.17 7.27 -0.63
N PHE A 43 -2.43 7.10 -0.26
CA PHE A 43 -3.57 7.37 -1.10
C PHE A 43 -4.72 7.93 -0.25
N ARG A 44 -5.74 8.46 -0.92
CA ARG A 44 -6.97 8.93 -0.30
C ARG A 44 -8.09 7.92 -0.55
N SER A 45 -8.84 7.56 0.49
CA SER A 45 -10.05 6.77 0.33
C SER A 45 -11.11 7.56 -0.46
N PRO A 46 -12.00 6.89 -1.20
CA PRO A 46 -12.92 7.61 -2.07
C PRO A 46 -13.91 8.48 -1.28
N SER A 47 -14.43 9.49 -1.96
CA SER A 47 -15.43 10.38 -1.36
C SER A 47 -16.78 9.67 -1.23
N ALA A 48 -17.69 10.21 -0.42
CA ALA A 48 -19.04 9.67 -0.33
C ALA A 48 -19.80 9.73 -1.67
N ALA A 49 -19.46 10.67 -2.55
CA ALA A 49 -20.05 10.78 -3.88
C ALA A 49 -19.55 9.71 -4.85
N ASP A 50 -18.33 9.21 -4.63
CA ASP A 50 -17.69 8.19 -5.46
C ASP A 50 -17.89 6.76 -4.90
N ASN A 51 -18.52 6.63 -3.73
CA ASN A 51 -18.79 5.36 -3.06
C ASN A 51 -20.18 4.84 -3.43
N ALA A 52 -20.22 3.81 -4.28
CA ALA A 52 -21.46 3.11 -4.61
C ALA A 52 -22.08 2.35 -3.42
N CYS A 53 -21.31 2.07 -2.37
CA CYS A 53 -21.71 1.29 -1.20
C CYS A 53 -22.34 2.11 -0.05
N GLY A 54 -22.59 3.42 -0.24
CA GLY A 54 -23.24 4.27 0.76
C GLY A 54 -22.28 4.86 1.81
N PRO A 55 -22.81 5.53 2.86
CA PRO A 55 -22.01 6.35 3.78
C PRO A 55 -21.19 5.55 4.79
N GLU A 56 -21.38 4.23 4.89
CA GLU A 56 -20.78 3.37 5.92
C GLU A 56 -19.28 3.09 5.71
N GLY A 57 -18.70 3.56 4.60
CA GLY A 57 -17.29 3.42 4.28
C GLY A 57 -16.96 2.07 3.63
N LEU A 58 -15.77 1.98 3.05
CA LEU A 58 -15.30 0.78 2.36
C LEU A 58 -14.38 -0.03 3.28
N THR A 59 -14.53 -1.35 3.31
CA THR A 59 -13.69 -2.20 4.16
C THR A 59 -12.53 -2.76 3.34
N ILE A 60 -11.28 -2.59 3.80
CA ILE A 60 -10.11 -3.19 3.14
C ILE A 60 -10.27 -4.71 3.06
N ASP A 61 -10.09 -5.25 1.85
CA ASP A 61 -10.12 -6.69 1.58
C ASP A 61 -8.72 -7.23 1.30
N THR A 62 -8.04 -6.67 0.29
CA THR A 62 -6.69 -7.07 -0.10
C THR A 62 -5.84 -5.88 -0.52
N VAL A 63 -4.53 -6.03 -0.35
CA VAL A 63 -3.51 -5.14 -0.89
C VAL A 63 -2.54 -5.99 -1.69
N ASN A 64 -2.43 -5.71 -2.98
CA ASN A 64 -1.52 -6.38 -3.90
C ASN A 64 -0.34 -5.46 -4.21
N PHE A 65 0.87 -6.01 -4.23
CA PHE A 65 2.08 -5.27 -4.56
C PHE A 65 3.14 -6.21 -5.15
N MET A 66 4.16 -5.65 -5.81
CA MET A 66 5.19 -6.43 -6.49
C MET A 66 6.59 -6.03 -6.04
N MET A 67 7.43 -7.04 -5.83
CA MET A 67 8.81 -6.87 -5.40
C MET A 67 9.76 -7.62 -6.36
N ASP A 68 10.96 -7.09 -6.55
CA ASP A 68 12.10 -7.89 -6.96
C ASP A 68 12.71 -8.54 -5.72
N THR A 69 12.66 -9.87 -5.69
CA THR A 69 13.20 -10.71 -4.63
C THR A 69 14.41 -11.53 -5.09
N SER A 70 14.91 -11.29 -6.29
CA SER A 70 15.95 -12.11 -6.95
C SER A 70 17.28 -12.15 -6.21
N LYS A 71 17.56 -11.15 -5.36
CA LYS A 71 18.79 -11.02 -4.57
C LYS A 71 18.59 -11.25 -3.07
N VAL A 72 17.39 -11.63 -2.66
CA VAL A 72 17.01 -11.70 -1.25
C VAL A 72 17.73 -12.85 -0.54
N ALA A 73 18.22 -12.59 0.68
CA ALA A 73 18.79 -13.65 1.53
C ALA A 73 17.71 -14.65 2.00
N GLY A 74 18.11 -15.90 2.26
CA GLY A 74 17.23 -16.91 2.85
C GLY A 74 16.54 -16.42 4.12
N ASP A 75 15.29 -16.84 4.33
CA ASP A 75 14.43 -16.49 5.48
C ASP A 75 14.01 -15.02 5.63
N THR A 76 14.28 -14.18 4.62
CA THR A 76 13.81 -12.80 4.62
C THR A 76 12.28 -12.76 4.58
N SER A 77 11.70 -11.85 5.35
CA SER A 77 10.27 -11.56 5.36
C SER A 77 10.01 -10.09 5.12
N LEU A 78 8.91 -9.78 4.45
CA LEU A 78 8.35 -8.44 4.41
C LEU A 78 7.59 -8.18 5.70
N LEU A 79 7.58 -6.92 6.11
CA LEU A 79 6.89 -6.41 7.29
C LEU A 79 5.99 -5.27 6.79
N VAL A 80 4.69 -5.51 6.71
CA VAL A 80 3.74 -4.57 6.12
C VAL A 80 2.80 -3.99 7.16
N ASN A 81 2.42 -2.72 7.00
CA ASN A 81 1.34 -2.10 7.77
C ASN A 81 0.44 -1.26 6.87
N PHE A 82 -0.81 -1.17 7.28
CA PHE A 82 -1.79 -0.24 6.73
C PHE A 82 -2.22 0.72 7.84
N CYS A 83 -1.98 2.02 7.64
CA CYS A 83 -2.03 3.00 8.73
C CYS A 83 -2.73 4.29 8.28
N PRO A 84 -3.50 4.96 9.17
CA PRO A 84 -4.00 6.29 8.86
C PRO A 84 -2.86 7.29 8.75
N SER A 85 -3.10 8.38 8.03
CA SER A 85 -2.21 9.55 7.98
C SER A 85 -2.49 10.49 9.15
N VAL A 86 -1.46 10.85 9.91
CA VAL A 86 -1.52 11.90 10.95
C VAL A 86 -0.43 12.92 10.66
N ASN A 87 -0.78 14.21 10.61
CA ASN A 87 0.14 15.29 10.21
C ASN A 87 0.85 15.01 8.87
N GLY A 88 0.15 14.35 7.95
CA GLY A 88 0.68 13.99 6.63
C GLY A 88 1.67 12.82 6.63
N LYS A 89 1.84 12.07 7.73
CA LYS A 89 2.80 10.96 7.85
C LYS A 89 2.11 9.64 8.24
N PRO A 90 2.71 8.48 7.94
CA PRO A 90 2.19 7.20 8.42
C PRO A 90 2.14 7.14 9.96
N TYR A 91 0.98 6.81 10.51
CA TYR A 91 0.77 6.65 11.95
C TYR A 91 0.42 5.20 12.30
N CYS A 92 1.42 4.32 12.30
CA CYS A 92 1.27 2.87 12.45
C CYS A 92 1.25 2.38 13.92
N THR A 93 1.35 3.27 14.91
CA THR A 93 1.30 2.87 16.32
C THR A 93 -0.06 2.28 16.72
N LYS A 94 -1.13 2.63 16.00
CA LYS A 94 -2.49 2.07 16.20
C LYS A 94 -2.76 0.79 15.42
N SER A 95 -1.97 0.45 14.40
CA SER A 95 -2.23 -0.72 13.53
C SER A 95 -1.74 -2.05 14.12
N GLY A 96 -1.16 -2.05 15.31
CA GLY A 96 -0.59 -3.24 15.94
C GLY A 96 0.82 -3.57 15.42
N GLN A 97 1.26 -4.82 15.63
CA GLN A 97 2.52 -5.29 15.05
C GLN A 97 2.41 -5.44 13.53
N PRO A 98 3.49 -5.14 12.78
CA PRO A 98 3.50 -5.34 11.33
C PRO A 98 3.18 -6.78 10.96
N ALA A 99 2.35 -6.96 9.93
CA ALA A 99 2.11 -8.28 9.37
C ALA A 99 3.36 -8.78 8.67
N ARG A 100 3.75 -10.03 8.97
CA ARG A 100 4.94 -10.66 8.42
C ARG A 100 4.59 -11.56 7.25
N ILE A 101 5.20 -11.31 6.10
CA ILE A 101 5.01 -12.12 4.88
C ILE A 101 6.36 -12.75 4.50
N PRO A 102 6.54 -14.08 4.64
CA PRO A 102 7.80 -14.72 4.27
C PRO A 102 8.03 -14.65 2.76
N ILE A 103 9.25 -14.31 2.34
CA ILE A 103 9.66 -14.35 0.94
C ILE A 103 10.11 -15.78 0.63
N LYS A 104 9.22 -16.56 0.01
CA LYS A 104 9.50 -17.94 -0.40
C LYS A 104 9.91 -18.06 -1.87
N ASN A 105 9.42 -17.14 -2.69
CA ASN A 105 9.67 -17.13 -4.13
C ASN A 105 10.74 -16.09 -4.45
N ILE A 106 11.82 -16.55 -5.07
CA ILE A 106 12.91 -15.71 -5.57
C ILE A 106 12.64 -15.43 -7.04
N ASP A 107 12.21 -14.21 -7.34
CA ASP A 107 11.79 -13.79 -8.67
C ASP A 107 12.07 -12.28 -8.83
N LYS A 108 12.38 -11.82 -10.04
CA LYS A 108 12.48 -10.39 -10.33
C LYS A 108 11.13 -9.68 -10.22
N ARG A 109 10.01 -10.43 -10.29
CA ARG A 109 8.64 -9.88 -10.28
C ARG A 109 7.71 -10.69 -9.38
N ALA A 110 8.11 -10.90 -8.14
CA ALA A 110 7.29 -11.59 -7.16
C ALA A 110 6.04 -10.78 -6.79
N LYS A 111 4.86 -11.37 -6.98
CA LYS A 111 3.58 -10.81 -6.53
C LYS A 111 3.32 -11.19 -5.08
N PHE A 112 2.91 -10.20 -4.29
CA PHE A 112 2.49 -10.38 -2.92
C PHE A 112 1.07 -9.85 -2.73
N GLN A 113 0.31 -10.54 -1.89
CA GLN A 113 -1.02 -10.14 -1.45
C GLN A 113 -1.03 -10.13 0.07
N TRP A 114 -1.58 -9.08 0.65
CA TRP A 114 -1.82 -8.95 2.07
C TRP A 114 -3.31 -8.68 2.32
N SER A 115 -3.86 -9.29 3.37
CA SER A 115 -5.19 -8.97 3.88
C SER A 115 -5.07 -8.62 5.36
N PRO A 116 -5.86 -7.66 5.85
CA PRO A 116 -5.80 -7.27 7.24
C PRO A 116 -6.35 -8.41 8.12
N PRO A 117 -5.73 -8.67 9.29
CA PRO A 117 -6.17 -9.74 10.19
C PRO A 117 -7.52 -9.43 10.87
N SER A 118 -7.95 -8.16 10.85
CA SER A 118 -9.24 -7.68 11.33
C SER A 118 -9.80 -6.66 10.33
N SER A 119 -11.12 -6.42 10.34
CA SER A 119 -11.74 -5.46 9.41
C SER A 119 -11.21 -4.05 9.65
N ILE A 120 -10.77 -3.40 8.56
CA ILE A 120 -10.38 -1.99 8.53
C ILE A 120 -11.37 -1.26 7.64
N VAL A 121 -12.29 -0.51 8.27
CA VAL A 121 -13.22 0.37 7.55
C VAL A 121 -12.52 1.70 7.26
N LEU A 122 -12.55 2.13 6.01
CA LEU A 122 -12.04 3.41 5.56
C LEU A 122 -13.15 4.46 5.68
N PRO A 123 -13.00 5.47 6.55
CA PRO A 123 -13.80 6.67 6.46
C PRO A 123 -13.58 7.31 5.09
N THR A 124 -14.60 8.00 4.59
CA THR A 124 -14.53 8.66 3.28
C THR A 124 -13.49 9.77 3.27
N SER A 125 -12.94 10.06 2.09
CA SER A 125 -12.05 11.22 1.87
C SER A 125 -10.82 11.30 2.78
N SER A 126 -10.36 10.18 3.34
CA SER A 126 -9.34 10.10 4.38
C SER A 126 -8.03 9.53 3.83
N TYR A 127 -6.90 10.01 4.34
CA TYR A 127 -5.58 9.57 3.87
C TYR A 127 -5.06 8.35 4.63
N TYR A 128 -4.56 7.39 3.86
CA TYR A 128 -3.98 6.15 4.37
C TYR A 128 -2.63 5.88 3.73
N TRP A 129 -1.79 5.15 4.46
CA TRP A 129 -0.47 4.73 4.06
C TRP A 129 -0.36 3.21 4.08
N PHE A 130 0.14 2.64 2.99
CA PHE A 130 0.70 1.30 3.02
C PHE A 130 2.21 1.42 3.19
N THR A 131 2.75 0.81 4.25
CA THR A 131 4.17 0.86 4.61
C THR A 131 4.78 -0.52 4.50
N ILE A 132 6.02 -0.61 4.01
CA ILE A 132 6.75 -1.86 3.87
C ILE A 132 8.17 -1.68 4.42
N PHE A 133 8.56 -2.63 5.27
CA PHE A 133 9.94 -2.94 5.65
C PHE A 133 10.25 -4.39 5.27
N SER A 134 11.50 -4.81 5.44
CA SER A 134 11.83 -6.24 5.41
C SER A 134 12.71 -6.61 6.61
N SER A 135 12.90 -7.90 6.83
CA SER A 135 13.86 -8.40 7.81
C SER A 135 15.29 -8.48 7.28
N ALA A 136 15.57 -8.01 6.06
CA ALA A 136 16.92 -8.03 5.49
C ALA A 136 17.81 -7.03 6.24
N GLU A 137 18.93 -7.51 6.78
CA GLU A 137 19.89 -6.67 7.52
C GLU A 137 20.75 -5.82 6.58
N ALA A 138 21.03 -6.31 5.36
CA ALA A 138 21.90 -5.64 4.39
C ALA A 138 21.14 -5.26 3.11
N ASP A 139 21.33 -4.02 2.64
CA ASP A 139 20.64 -3.47 1.48
C ASP A 139 20.92 -4.24 0.17
N TYR A 140 22.10 -4.83 -0.01
CA TYR A 140 22.42 -5.62 -1.20
C TYR A 140 21.71 -6.99 -1.26
N GLN A 141 21.13 -7.41 -0.14
CA GLN A 141 20.31 -8.62 0.01
C GLN A 141 18.85 -8.31 0.35
N ALA A 142 18.46 -7.03 0.25
CA ALA A 142 17.12 -6.59 0.49
C ALA A 142 16.24 -6.74 -0.78
N PRO A 143 14.94 -7.01 -0.62
CA PRO A 143 14.02 -6.93 -1.73
C PRO A 143 13.90 -5.47 -2.21
N PHE A 144 13.61 -5.30 -3.49
CA PHE A 144 13.27 -4.00 -4.05
C PHE A 144 11.77 -3.94 -4.31
N TRP A 145 11.11 -2.89 -3.84
CA TRP A 145 9.75 -2.59 -4.27
C TRP A 145 9.81 -2.06 -5.69
N LEU A 146 9.06 -2.67 -6.60
CA LEU A 146 8.99 -2.25 -7.99
C LEU A 146 8.10 -1.00 -8.13
N ALA A 147 8.45 -0.09 -9.05
CA ALA A 147 7.63 1.07 -9.39
C ALA A 147 6.40 0.67 -10.20
N GLY A 148 5.25 1.29 -9.92
CA GLY A 148 4.08 1.22 -10.78
C GLY A 148 4.28 1.99 -12.09
N THR A 149 3.38 1.78 -13.05
CA THR A 149 3.39 2.50 -14.34
C THR A 149 2.51 3.75 -14.36
N LYS A 150 1.68 3.96 -13.34
CA LYS A 150 0.85 5.16 -13.25
C LYS A 150 1.68 6.36 -12.79
N GLU A 151 1.63 7.41 -13.59
CA GLU A 151 2.30 8.68 -13.31
C GLU A 151 1.33 9.69 -12.70
N TYR A 152 1.83 10.45 -11.73
CA TYR A 152 1.09 11.47 -11.00
C TYR A 152 1.72 12.84 -11.25
N SER A 153 0.89 13.80 -11.66
CA SER A 153 1.27 15.19 -11.91
C SER A 153 0.32 16.13 -11.18
N THR A 154 0.58 17.43 -11.23
CA THR A 154 -0.35 18.45 -10.72
C THR A 154 -1.70 18.44 -11.43
N VAL A 155 -1.80 17.80 -12.61
CA VAL A 155 -3.04 17.65 -13.37
C VAL A 155 -3.80 16.39 -12.95
N SER A 156 -3.12 15.24 -12.83
CA SER A 156 -3.76 13.96 -12.47
C SER A 156 -3.93 13.75 -10.96
N ASP A 157 -3.16 14.46 -10.15
CA ASP A 157 -3.17 14.42 -8.68
C ASP A 157 -3.03 15.85 -8.09
N PRO A 158 -4.01 16.74 -8.33
CA PRO A 158 -3.93 18.16 -7.95
C PRO A 158 -3.91 18.41 -6.44
N ASN A 159 -4.33 17.43 -5.63
CA ASN A 159 -4.42 17.53 -4.18
C ASN A 159 -3.25 16.86 -3.46
N ASP A 160 -2.27 16.34 -4.20
CA ASP A 160 -1.20 15.47 -3.66
C ASP A 160 -1.79 14.27 -2.91
N ASP A 161 -2.90 13.68 -3.37
CA ASP A 161 -3.51 12.53 -2.73
C ASP A 161 -2.55 11.33 -2.72
N VAL A 162 -1.67 11.24 -3.73
CA VAL A 162 -0.70 10.15 -3.90
C VAL A 162 0.72 10.66 -3.72
N ILE A 163 1.35 10.30 -2.61
CA ILE A 163 2.73 10.67 -2.29
C ILE A 163 3.50 9.51 -1.65
N THR A 164 4.80 9.68 -1.50
CA THR A 164 5.69 8.66 -0.94
C THR A 164 6.37 9.16 0.32
N ALA A 165 6.74 8.23 1.18
CA ALA A 165 7.57 8.52 2.34
C ALA A 165 8.59 7.40 2.56
N PHE A 166 9.73 7.76 3.13
CA PHE A 166 10.82 6.83 3.40
C PHE A 166 11.30 6.97 4.84
N THR A 167 11.92 5.91 5.36
CA THR A 167 12.76 5.99 6.55
C THR A 167 14.21 5.73 6.17
N VAL A 168 15.13 6.49 6.75
CA VAL A 168 16.57 6.29 6.54
C VAL A 168 17.18 5.33 7.57
N ASN A 169 16.52 5.18 8.73
CA ASN A 169 16.93 4.32 9.83
C ASN A 169 15.74 3.50 10.35
N LYS A 170 16.03 2.34 10.95
CA LYS A 170 15.03 1.52 11.64
C LYS A 170 14.33 2.35 12.70
N ASP A 171 12.99 2.30 12.69
CA ASP A 171 12.12 3.04 13.62
C ASP A 171 12.32 4.58 13.60
N GLY A 172 13.01 5.10 12.57
CA GLY A 172 13.23 6.52 12.35
C GLY A 172 11.96 7.25 11.89
N PRO A 173 11.97 8.60 11.91
CA PRO A 173 10.84 9.37 11.44
C PRO A 173 10.61 9.15 9.94
N TRP A 174 9.35 9.17 9.53
CA TRP A 174 8.99 9.21 8.11
C TRP A 174 9.36 10.56 7.50
N GLU A 175 10.18 10.50 6.46
CA GLU A 175 10.51 11.60 5.58
C GLU A 175 9.54 11.56 4.39
N VAL A 176 8.60 12.50 4.39
CA VAL A 176 7.59 12.61 3.34
C VAL A 176 8.19 13.37 2.18
N VAL A 177 8.15 12.76 0.99
CA VAL A 177 8.54 13.42 -0.24
C VAL A 177 7.34 14.23 -0.71
N ASN A 178 7.21 15.45 -0.17
CA ASN A 178 6.13 16.38 -0.51
C ASN A 178 6.52 17.19 -1.75
N ASN A 179 5.71 17.05 -2.79
CA ASN A 179 6.11 17.24 -4.17
C ASN A 179 5.69 18.56 -4.81
N ARG A 180 5.42 19.61 -4.03
CA ARG A 180 5.11 20.94 -4.60
C ARG A 180 6.22 21.48 -5.52
N HIS A 181 7.41 20.87 -5.52
CA HIS A 181 8.56 21.28 -6.32
C HIS A 181 9.22 20.11 -7.09
N LEU A 182 8.62 18.91 -7.14
CA LEU A 182 9.17 17.80 -7.92
C LEU A 182 8.73 17.86 -9.40
N PRO A 183 9.50 17.24 -10.31
CA PRO A 183 9.16 17.19 -11.72
C PRO A 183 7.79 16.55 -11.98
N GLU A 184 7.16 16.97 -13.08
CA GLU A 184 6.04 16.26 -13.69
C GLU A 184 6.38 14.75 -13.81
N ASN A 185 5.37 13.87 -13.73
CA ASN A 185 5.50 12.41 -13.92
C ASN A 185 6.07 11.62 -12.72
N ARG A 186 5.51 11.83 -11.53
CA ARG A 186 5.89 11.09 -10.32
C ARG A 186 5.39 9.66 -10.38
N VAL A 187 6.19 8.69 -9.94
CA VAL A 187 5.78 7.29 -9.78
C VAL A 187 5.87 6.87 -8.31
N VAL A 188 5.08 5.86 -7.93
CA VAL A 188 5.09 5.25 -6.59
C VAL A 188 5.29 3.75 -6.70
N GLY A 189 5.56 3.06 -5.58
CA GLY A 189 5.64 1.60 -5.56
C GLY A 189 4.36 0.95 -6.09
N CYS A 190 4.51 -0.11 -6.89
CA CYS A 190 3.42 -0.88 -7.45
C CYS A 190 2.51 -1.39 -6.33
N LEU A 191 1.28 -0.89 -6.29
CA LEU A 191 0.32 -1.13 -5.23
C LEU A 191 -1.10 -1.02 -5.78
N GLN A 192 -1.91 -2.01 -5.42
CA GLN A 192 -3.36 -2.01 -5.66
C GLN A 192 -4.06 -2.33 -4.35
N VAL A 193 -5.06 -1.52 -3.99
CA VAL A 193 -5.85 -1.67 -2.76
C VAL A 193 -7.29 -1.96 -3.15
N ASN A 194 -7.78 -3.11 -2.70
CA ASN A 194 -9.14 -3.57 -2.92
C ASN A 194 -9.94 -3.52 -1.63
N THR A 195 -11.19 -3.12 -1.74
CA THR A 195 -12.16 -3.08 -0.65
C THR A 195 -13.38 -3.93 -0.99
N LYS A 196 -14.25 -4.11 0.00
CA LYS A 196 -15.61 -4.65 -0.11
C LYS A 196 -16.55 -3.89 0.81
#